data_AF-A0A9N9CZF6-F1
#
_entry.id   AF-A0A9N9CZF6-F1
#
_cell.length_a   1.000
_cell.length_b   1.000
_cell.length_c   1.000
_cell.angle_alpha   90.00
_cell.angle_beta   90.00
_cell.angle_gamma   90.00
#
_symmetry.space_group_name_H-M   'P 1'
#
loop_
_entity.id
_entity.type
_entity.pdbx_description
1 polymer ?
#
loop_
_entity_poly.entity_id
_entity_poly.type
_entity_poly.pdbx_seq_one_letter_code
_entity_poly.pdbx_strand_id
1 'polypeptide(L)' 'MLGRITDRILSPWFGRNWHTPIAKHMWPFMVSASVVYATIWKIESTAQNKPPYDTDPRNPRATFNIKHKEGHH' A
#
# COMPACT_ATOMS: atom_id res chain seq x y z
N MET A 1 16.90 -24.93 1.68
CA MET A 1 15.72 -25.80 1.95
C MET A 1 14.39 -25.22 1.45
N LEU A 2 14.24 -23.90 1.23
CA LEU A 2 12.97 -23.28 0.80
C LEU A 2 12.48 -23.66 -0.62
N GLY A 3 13.38 -23.89 -1.59
CA GLY A 3 12.97 -24.12 -2.99
C GLY A 3 12.11 -25.39 -3.21
N ARG A 4 12.27 -26.41 -2.35
CA ARG A 4 11.54 -27.69 -2.50
C ARG A 4 10.05 -27.60 -2.17
N ILE A 5 9.63 -26.60 -1.38
CA ILE A 5 8.23 -26.43 -0.97
C ILE A 5 7.46 -25.61 -2.01
N THR A 6 8.07 -24.55 -2.54
CA THR A 6 7.47 -23.70 -3.57
C THR A 6 7.24 -24.46 -4.88
N ASP A 7 8.18 -25.31 -5.27
CA ASP A 7 8.06 -26.10 -6.49
C ASP A 7 6.91 -27.12 -6.44
N ARG A 8 6.55 -27.62 -5.26
CA ARG A 8 5.48 -28.62 -5.12
C ARG A 8 4.07 -28.02 -5.18
N ILE A 9 3.92 -26.76 -4.81
CA ILE A 9 2.62 -26.07 -4.72
C ILE A 9 2.35 -25.23 -5.97
N LEU A 10 3.36 -24.53 -6.48
CA LEU A 10 3.19 -23.54 -7.56
C LEU A 10 3.41 -24.12 -8.96
N SER A 11 4.19 -25.21 -9.11
CA SER A 11 4.50 -25.77 -10.44
C SER A 11 3.30 -26.29 -11.25
N PRO A 12 2.22 -26.83 -10.67
CA PRO A 12 1.08 -27.29 -11.47
C PRO A 12 0.36 -26.14 -12.19
N TRP A 13 0.48 -24.92 -11.66
CA TRP A 13 -0.25 -23.75 -12.12
C TRP A 13 0.62 -22.78 -12.92
N PHE A 14 1.92 -22.70 -12.60
CA PHE A 14 2.83 -21.69 -13.16
C PHE A 14 4.07 -22.28 -13.85
N GLY A 15 4.18 -23.61 -13.96
CA GLY A 15 5.30 -24.28 -14.61
C GLY A 15 6.62 -24.20 -13.83
N ARG A 16 7.74 -24.47 -14.50
CA ARG A 16 9.09 -24.41 -13.92
C ARG A 16 9.45 -22.96 -13.58
N ASN A 17 9.65 -22.65 -12.31
CA ASN A 17 10.17 -21.35 -11.88
C ASN A 17 11.66 -21.21 -12.23
N TRP A 18 11.99 -20.17 -13.00
CA TRP A 18 13.38 -19.80 -13.31
C TRP A 18 13.80 -18.63 -12.43
N HIS A 19 14.97 -18.73 -11.80
CA HIS A 19 15.52 -17.67 -10.95
C HIS A 19 16.05 -16.51 -11.81
N THR A 20 15.14 -15.69 -12.33
CA THR A 20 15.50 -14.47 -13.06
C THR A 20 15.77 -13.33 -12.07
N PRO A 21 16.90 -12.61 -12.19
CA PRO A 21 17.28 -11.56 -11.24
C PRO A 21 16.51 -10.25 -11.51
N ILE A 22 15.19 -10.29 -11.29
CA ILE A 22 14.27 -9.17 -11.52
C ILE A 22 14.59 -7.98 -10.61
N ALA A 23 14.77 -8.24 -9.30
CA ALA A 23 15.05 -7.21 -8.31
C ALA A 23 16.35 -6.44 -8.59
N LYS A 24 17.36 -7.07 -9.21
CA LYS A 24 18.66 -6.44 -9.51
C LYS A 24 18.55 -5.29 -10.49
N HIS A 25 17.61 -5.35 -11.44
CA HIS A 25 17.47 -4.32 -12.47
C HIS A 25 16.25 -3.43 -12.21
N MET A 26 15.23 -3.96 -11.52
CA MET A 26 14.00 -3.21 -11.22
C MET A 26 14.08 -2.34 -9.96
N TRP A 27 15.19 -2.37 -9.21
CA TRP A 27 15.33 -1.57 -7.98
C TRP A 27 15.06 -0.07 -8.14
N PRO A 28 15.45 0.65 -9.21
CA PRO A 28 15.16 2.09 -9.28
C PRO A 28 13.65 2.35 -9.44
N PHE A 29 12.92 1.46 -10.11
CA PHE A 29 11.46 1.56 -10.23
C PHE A 29 10.76 1.26 -8.92
N MET A 30 11.22 0.25 -8.17
CA MET A 30 10.69 -0.04 -6.85
C MET A 30 10.90 1.14 -5.89
N VAL A 31 12.11 1.71 -5.88
CA VAL A 31 12.43 2.90 -5.06
C VAL A 31 11.55 4.08 -5.46
N SER A 32 11.43 4.34 -6.76
CA SER A 32 10.60 5.45 -7.28
C SER A 32 9.14 5.27 -6.88
N ALA A 33 8.60 4.05 -7.01
CA ALA A 33 7.23 3.73 -6.59
C ALA A 33 7.04 3.98 -5.09
N SER A 34 7.99 3.57 -4.24
CA SER A 34 7.92 3.82 -2.80
C SER A 34 7.93 5.31 -2.46
N VAL A 35 8.76 6.10 -3.15
CA VAL A 35 8.82 7.56 -2.95
C VAL A 35 7.51 8.24 -3.36
N VAL A 36 6.99 7.89 -4.54
CA VAL A 36 5.70 8.41 -5.03
C VAL A 36 4.58 8.04 -4.08
N TYR A 37 4.53 6.77 -3.66
CA TYR A 37 3.53 6.29 -2.71
C TYR A 37 3.56 7.06 -1.39
N ALA A 38 4.74 7.22 -0.78
CA ALA A 38 4.90 7.97 0.46
C ALA A 38 4.48 9.44 0.33
N THR A 39 4.72 10.03 -0.83
CA THR A 39 4.35 11.42 -1.12
C THR A 39 2.84 11.57 -1.26
N ILE A 40 2.20 10.72 -2.07
CA ILE A 40 0.75 10.72 -2.26
C ILE A 40 0.05 10.44 -0.94
N TRP A 41 0.55 9.51 -0.14
CA TRP A 41 -0.01 9.18 1.17
C TRP A 41 -0.07 10.39 2.10
N LYS A 42 1.01 11.20 2.14
CA LYS A 42 1.00 12.44 2.92
C LYS A 42 -0.01 13.46 2.38
N ILE A 43 -0.04 13.65 1.07
CA ILE A 43 -0.97 14.59 0.43
C ILE A 43 -2.42 14.19 0.72
N GLU A 44 -2.76 12.92 0.50
CA GLU A 44 -4.09 12.36 0.75
C GLU A 44 -4.52 12.59 2.21
N SER A 45 -3.64 12.26 3.17
CA SER A 45 -3.93 12.46 4.60
C SER A 45 -4.24 13.92 4.93
N THR A 46 -3.61 14.88 4.27
CA THR A 46 -3.89 16.31 4.51
C THR A 46 -5.15 16.77 3.79
N ALA A 47 -5.40 16.28 2.57
CA ALA A 47 -6.56 16.64 1.77
C ALA A 47 -7.87 16.14 2.39
N GLN A 48 -7.85 14.93 2.96
CA GLN A 48 -8.99 14.31 3.65
C GLN A 48 -9.43 15.07 4.93
N ASN A 49 -8.58 15.94 5.47
CA ASN A 49 -8.91 16.75 6.66
C ASN A 49 -9.38 18.17 6.30
N LYS A 50 -9.56 18.47 5.01
CA LYS A 50 -10.05 19.78 4.56
C LYS A 50 -11.57 19.73 4.33
N PRO A 51 -12.31 20.78 4.69
CA PRO A 51 -13.72 20.92 4.27
C PRO A 51 -13.81 20.96 2.74
N PRO A 52 -14.84 20.36 2.10
CA PRO A 52 -15.99 19.63 2.68
C PRO A 52 -15.75 18.13 2.93
N TYR A 53 -14.53 17.64 2.70
CA TYR A 53 -14.20 16.21 2.69
C TYR A 53 -13.95 15.63 4.09
N ASP A 54 -13.81 16.48 5.10
CA ASP A 54 -13.58 16.06 6.49
C ASP A 54 -14.83 15.47 7.16
N THR A 55 -16.02 15.85 6.69
CA THR A 55 -17.32 15.34 7.15
C THR A 55 -17.98 14.36 6.20
N ASP A 56 -17.34 14.02 5.07
CA ASP A 56 -17.91 13.06 4.11
C ASP A 56 -17.91 11.64 4.72
N PRO A 57 -19.06 10.95 4.85
CA PRO A 57 -19.13 9.58 5.39
C PRO A 57 -18.35 8.55 4.57
N ARG A 58 -17.99 8.86 3.31
CA ARG A 58 -17.16 8.00 2.46
C ARG A 58 -15.67 8.07 2.81
N ASN A 59 -15.24 9.15 3.45
CA ASN A 59 -13.87 9.29 3.89
C ASN A 59 -13.65 8.39 5.12
N PRO A 60 -12.77 7.37 5.05
CA PRO A 60 -12.52 6.49 6.19
C PRO A 60 -12.04 7.26 7.42
N ARG A 61 -11.41 8.42 7.23
CA ARG A 61 -10.93 9.30 8.30
C ARG A 61 -12.01 10.17 8.93
N ALA A 62 -13.16 10.37 8.27
CA ALA A 62 -14.24 11.19 8.81
C ALA A 62 -14.76 10.63 10.14
N THR A 63 -14.92 9.30 10.26
CA THR A 63 -15.36 8.65 11.51
C THR A 63 -14.35 8.83 12.65
N PHE A 64 -13.05 8.78 12.36
CA PHE A 64 -12.01 9.08 13.34
C PHE A 64 -12.01 10.56 13.72
N ASN A 65 -12.16 11.46 12.75
CA ASN A 65 -12.20 12.91 12.99
C ASN A 65 -13.43 13.32 13.81
N ILE A 66 -14.60 12.74 13.57
CA ILE A 66 -15.83 12.99 14.34
C ILE A 66 -15.63 12.56 15.80
N LYS A 67 -15.18 11.32 16.04
CA LYS A 67 -14.89 10.82 17.39
C LYS A 67 -13.84 11.66 18.12
N HIS A 68 -12.80 12.11 17.40
CA HIS A 68 -11.75 12.95 17.97
C HIS A 68 -12.27 14.36 18.31
N LYS A 69 -13.16 14.92 17.50
CA LYS A 69 -13.83 16.20 17.78
C LYS A 69 -14.78 16.10 18.99
N GLU A 70 -15.49 14.98 19.14
CA GLU A 70 -16.41 14.72 20.25
C GLU A 70 -15.71 14.46 21.59
N GLY A 71 -14.52 13.84 21.59
CA GLY A 71 -13.74 13.55 22.80
C GLY A 71 -12.96 14.73 23.39
N HIS A 72 -13.03 15.92 22.77
CA HIS A 72 -12.40 17.16 23.25
C HIS A 72 -13.40 18.18 23.82
N HIS A 73 -14.62 17.74 24.15
CA HIS A 73 -15.59 18.49 24.95
C HIS A 73 -15.54 18.11 26.44
#